data_AF-A0A6J4X3B4-F1
#
_entry.id   AF-A0A6J4X3B4-F1
#
_cell.length_a   1.000
_cell.length_b   1.000
_cell.length_c   1.000
_cell.angle_alpha   90.00
_cell.angle_beta   90.00
_cell.angle_gamma   90.00
#
_symmetry.space_group_name_H-M   'P 1'
#
loop_
_entity.id
_entity.type
_entity.pdbx_description
1 polymer ?
#
loop_
_entity_poly.entity_id
_entity_poly.type
_entity_poly.pdbx_seq_one_letter_code
_entity_poly.pdbx_strand_id
1 'polypeptide(L)' 'MKFVVIGADAAGMSAASRAKRSRPEMEITVLEKTRDVSYSA' A
#
# COMPACT_ATOMS: atom_id res chain seq x y z
N MET A 1 -1.25 9.08 -12.37
CA MET A 1 -2.09 7.85 -12.38
C MET A 1 -2.50 7.54 -10.95
N LYS A 2 -3.74 7.08 -10.72
CA LYS A 2 -4.20 6.65 -9.39
C LYS A 2 -4.00 5.15 -9.23
N PHE A 3 -3.50 4.74 -8.08
CA PHE A 3 -3.22 3.33 -7.79
C PHE A 3 -3.81 2.95 -6.43
N VAL A 4 -4.74 2.00 -6.43
CA VAL A 4 -5.44 1.55 -5.22
C VAL A 4 -4.98 0.15 -4.86
N VAL A 5 -4.57 -0.04 -3.61
CA VAL A 5 -4.18 -1.33 -3.04
C VAL A 5 -5.20 -1.75 -2.00
N ILE A 6 -5.68 -2.99 -2.07
CA ILE A 6 -6.63 -3.57 -1.11
C ILE A 6 -5.92 -4.63 -0.27
N GLY A 7 -5.93 -4.44 1.05
CA GLY A 7 -5.10 -5.16 2.02
C GLY A 7 -3.81 -4.40 2.31
N ALA A 8 -3.53 -4.11 3.59
CA ALA A 8 -2.41 -3.28 4.04
C ALA A 8 -1.47 -3.99 5.02
N ASP A 9 -1.47 -5.33 5.02
CA ASP A 9 -0.44 -6.08 5.74
C ASP A 9 0.85 -6.19 4.89
N ALA A 10 1.58 -7.31 4.91
CA ALA A 10 2.91 -7.38 4.31
C ALA A 10 2.95 -7.08 2.79
N ALA A 11 2.18 -7.82 1.98
CA ALA A 11 2.27 -7.72 0.52
C ALA A 11 1.73 -6.38 -0.02
N GLY A 12 0.61 -5.92 0.52
CA GLY A 12 -0.03 -4.67 0.11
C GLY A 12 0.85 -3.45 0.37
N MET A 13 1.42 -3.35 1.57
CA MET A 13 2.32 -2.24 1.92
C MET A 13 3.64 -2.31 1.15
N SER A 14 4.15 -3.52 0.87
CA SER A 14 5.32 -3.71 0.00
C SER A 14 5.05 -3.21 -1.43
N ALA A 15 3.88 -3.51 -1.99
CA ALA A 15 3.48 -3.05 -3.32
C ALA A 15 3.32 -1.53 -3.36
N ALA A 16 2.61 -0.94 -2.40
CA ALA A 16 2.43 0.51 -2.29
C ALA A 16 3.77 1.24 -2.16
N SER A 17 4.65 0.75 -1.27
CA SER A 17 5.97 1.31 -1.02
C SER A 17 6.86 1.25 -2.27
N ARG A 18 6.86 0.13 -2.99
CA ARG A 18 7.63 -0.03 -4.24
C ARG A 18 7.07 0.84 -5.37
N ALA A 19 5.75 0.94 -5.50
CA ALA A 19 5.10 1.83 -6.45
C ALA A 19 5.49 3.29 -6.20
N LYS A 20 5.45 3.77 -4.95
CA LYS A 20 5.84 5.15 -4.62
C LYS A 20 7.32 5.43 -4.89
N ARG A 21 8.22 4.48 -4.59
CA ARG A 21 9.66 4.63 -4.88
C ARG A 21 9.95 4.72 -6.38
N SER A 22 9.27 3.91 -7.18
CA SER A 22 9.48 3.88 -8.65
C SER A 22 8.80 5.06 -9.37
N ARG A 23 7.71 5.58 -8.80
CA ARG A 23 6.91 6.69 -9.33
C ARG A 23 6.45 7.63 -8.22
N PRO A 24 7.30 8.58 -7.79
CA PRO A 24 7.01 9.50 -6.69
C PRO A 24 5.76 10.37 -6.92
N GLU A 25 5.40 10.62 -8.17
CA GLU A 25 4.21 11.39 -8.59
C GLU A 25 2.90 10.60 -8.51
N MET A 26 2.96 9.28 -8.32
CA MET A 26 1.76 8.44 -8.25
C MET A 26 0.94 8.76 -6.99
N GLU A 27 -0.36 8.93 -7.18
CA GLU A 27 -1.36 9.03 -6.11
C GLU A 27 -1.73 7.60 -5.69
N ILE A 28 -1.42 7.23 -4.45
CA ILE A 28 -1.58 5.86 -3.95
C ILE A 28 -2.54 5.88 -2.77
N THR A 29 -3.56 5.02 -2.82
CA THR A 29 -4.49 4.79 -1.71
C THR A 29 -4.42 3.33 -1.31
N VAL A 30 -4.22 3.06 -0.02
CA VAL A 30 -4.25 1.71 0.53
C VAL A 30 -5.48 1.59 1.43
N LEU A 31 -6.28 0.54 1.24
CA LEU A 31 -7.48 0.26 2.03
C LEU A 31 -7.29 -1.05 2.79
N GLU A 32 -7.46 -0.99 4.11
CA GLU A 32 -7.47 -2.15 5.00
C GLU A 32 -8.83 -2.26 5.69
N LYS A 33 -9.31 -3.49 5.86
CA LYS A 33 -10.57 -3.78 6.54
C LYS A 33 -10.42 -3.62 8.06
N THR A 34 -9.27 -4.00 8.59
CA THR A 34 -8.98 -3.92 10.03
C THR A 34 -8.41 -2.55 10.41
N ARG A 35 -8.01 -2.41 11.68
CA ARG A 35 -7.39 -1.18 12.20
C ARG A 35 -5.87 -1.21 12.17
N ASP A 36 -5.29 -2.35 11.83
CA ASP A 36 -3.86 -2.60 11.89
C ASP A 36 -3.32 -2.75 10.47
N VAL A 37 -2.16 -2.14 10.22
CA VAL A 37 -1.47 -2.21 8.93
C VAL A 37 0.01 -2.49 9.19
N SER A 38 0.67 -3.16 8.25
CA SER A 38 2.10 -3.54 8.38
C SER A 38 2.40 -4.23 9.71
N TYR A 39 1.52 -5.13 10.14
CA TYR A 39 1.78 -5.93 11.33
C TYR A 39 2.67 -7.11 10.95
N SER A 40 3.50 -7.57 11.88
CA SER A 40 4.25 -8.81 11.70
C SER A 40 3.42 -9.95 12.27
N ALA A 41 2.80 -10.76 11.41
CA ALA A 41 2.20 -12.03 11.82
C ALA A 41 3.28 -13.02 12.32
#